data_AF-A0A636LLC7-F1
#
_entry.id   AF-A0A636LLC7-F1
#
_cell.length_a   1.000
_cell.length_b   1.000
_cell.length_c   1.000
_cell.angle_alpha   90.00
_cell.angle_beta   90.00
_cell.angle_gamma   90.00
#
_symmetry.space_group_name_H-M   'P 1'
#
loop_
_entity.id
_entity.type
_entity.pdbx_description
1 polymer ?
#
loop_
_entity_poly.entity_id
_entity_poly.type
_entity_poly.pdbx_seq_one_letter_code
_entity_poly.pdbx_strand_id
1 'polypeptide(L)'
;MNRFLRTLFTLCLVWPVIRLWLGLRVKHRERLPHRGPLIVVANHNSHMDVFALLSLFSLRQQGYVHPVAAADYFLRNKWMGWFAINILNIVPVTRKGGE
;
A
#
# COMPACT_ATOMS: atom_id res chain seq x y z
N MET A 1 1.45 -12.32 -7.70
CA MET A 1 2.01 -11.48 -8.79
C MET A 1 1.05 -11.47 -9.96
N ASN A 2 0.23 -10.41 -10.09
CA ASN A 2 -0.39 -10.04 -11.36
C ASN A 2 -0.16 -8.53 -11.54
N ARG A 3 1.02 -8.17 -12.09
CA ARG A 3 1.43 -6.77 -12.29
C ARG A 3 0.33 -5.98 -13.02
N PHE A 4 -0.32 -6.62 -13.99
CA PHE A 4 -1.46 -6.08 -14.71
C PHE A 4 -2.63 -5.71 -13.79
N LEU A 5 -3.11 -6.64 -12.96
CA LEU A 5 -4.23 -6.38 -12.04
C LEU A 5 -3.91 -5.27 -11.04
N ARG A 6 -2.69 -5.23 -10.50
CA ARG A 6 -2.27 -4.15 -9.60
C ARG A 6 -2.23 -2.81 -10.32
N THR A 7 -1.67 -2.76 -11.52
CA THR A 7 -1.63 -1.53 -12.32
C THR A 7 -3.04 -1.04 -12.62
N LEU A 8 -3.94 -1.93 -13.03
CA LEU A 8 -5.34 -1.60 -13.27
C LEU A 8 -6.03 -1.09 -12.00
N PHE A 9 -5.84 -1.80 -10.88
CA PHE A 9 -6.37 -1.39 -9.56
C PHE A 9 -5.86 -0.01 -9.15
N THR A 10 -4.57 0.26 -9.32
CA THR A 10 -4.01 1.58 -8.97
C THR A 10 -4.56 2.67 -9.87
N LEU A 11 -4.58 2.46 -11.20
CA LEU A 11 -4.99 3.46 -12.18
C LEU A 11 -6.49 3.76 -12.08
N CYS A 12 -7.32 2.74 -11.93
CA CYS A 12 -8.78 2.88 -11.98
C CYS A 12 -9.40 3.14 -10.62
N LEU A 13 -8.77 2.73 -9.51
CA LEU A 13 -9.33 2.90 -8.17
C LEU A 13 -8.48 3.80 -7.28
N VAL A 14 -7.21 3.42 -7.03
CA VAL A 14 -6.39 4.11 -6.02
C VAL A 14 -6.18 5.58 -6.39
N TRP A 15 -5.69 5.87 -7.59
CA TRP A 15 -5.39 7.26 -7.97
C TRP A 15 -6.63 8.14 -8.07
N PRO A 16 -7.74 7.73 -8.70
CA PRO A 16 -8.97 8.52 -8.71
C PRO A 16 -9.50 8.80 -7.30
N VAL A 17 -9.58 7.79 -6.45
CA VAL A 17 -10.09 7.95 -5.08
C VAL A 17 -9.17 8.85 -4.25
N ILE A 18 -7.86 8.58 -4.23
CA ILE A 18 -6.92 9.33 -3.41
C ILE A 18 -6.72 10.77 -3.90
N ARG A 19 -6.60 10.98 -5.22
CA ARG A 19 -6.23 12.29 -5.78
C ARG A 19 -7.42 13.16 -6.10
N LEU A 20 -8.50 12.60 -6.64
CA LEU A 20 -9.66 13.38 -7.08
C LEU A 20 -10.72 13.47 -5.98
N TRP A 21 -11.03 12.36 -5.31
CA TRP A 21 -12.10 12.35 -4.31
C TRP A 21 -11.63 12.85 -2.94
N LEU A 22 -10.55 12.28 -2.41
CA LEU A 22 -10.04 12.65 -1.07
C LEU A 22 -9.14 13.90 -1.09
N GLY A 23 -8.50 14.19 -2.22
CA GLY A 23 -7.57 15.31 -2.34
C GLY A 23 -6.27 15.10 -1.55
N LEU A 24 -5.30 14.39 -2.12
CA LEU A 24 -3.99 14.20 -1.48
C LEU A 24 -3.06 15.40 -1.70
N ARG A 25 -2.65 16.06 -0.60
CA ARG A 25 -1.58 17.06 -0.62
C ARG A 25 -0.25 16.46 -0.16
N VAL A 26 0.73 16.46 -1.06
CA VAL A 26 2.11 16.01 -0.75
C VAL A 26 3.02 17.23 -0.62
N LYS A 27 3.70 17.36 0.52
CA LYS A 27 4.78 18.33 0.71
C LYS A 27 6.13 17.63 0.61
N HIS A 28 7.14 18.33 0.12
CA HIS A 28 8.52 17.84 0.03
C HIS A 28 8.69 16.52 -0.72
N ARG A 29 8.00 16.38 -1.87
CA ARG A 29 8.01 15.16 -2.68
C ARG A 29 9.43 14.79 -3.16
N GLU A 30 10.26 15.79 -3.38
CA GLU A 30 11.67 15.68 -3.77
C GLU A 30 12.53 14.92 -2.75
N ARG A 31 12.10 14.84 -1.48
CA ARG A 31 12.82 14.11 -0.43
C ARG A 31 12.62 12.61 -0.49
N LEU A 32 11.64 12.12 -1.26
CA LEU A 32 11.37 10.68 -1.37
C LEU A 32 12.40 10.03 -2.30
N PRO A 33 13.28 9.13 -1.81
CA PRO A 33 14.29 8.51 -2.65
C PRO A 33 13.66 7.69 -3.78
N HIS A 34 14.20 7.83 -5.00
CA HIS A 34 13.71 7.10 -6.17
C HIS A 34 14.44 5.77 -6.41
N ARG A 35 15.57 5.54 -5.73
CA ARG A 35 16.44 4.37 -5.88
C ARG A 35 16.96 3.92 -4.51
N GLY A 36 17.29 2.63 -4.41
CA GLY A 36 17.82 2.02 -3.19
C GLY A 36 16.73 1.52 -2.22
N PRO A 37 17.13 0.85 -1.14
CA PRO A 37 16.22 0.43 -0.09
C PRO A 37 15.68 1.66 0.67
N LEU A 38 14.41 1.62 1.02
CA LEU A 38 13.71 2.68 1.73
C LEU A 38 12.71 2.06 2.70
N ILE A 39 12.71 2.54 3.95
CA ILE A 39 11.65 2.26 4.91
C ILE A 39 10.83 3.54 5.05
N VAL A 40 9.54 3.45 4.73
CA VAL A 40 8.59 4.55 4.95
C VAL A 40 7.84 4.27 6.24
N VAL A 41 7.95 5.18 7.19
CA VAL A 41 7.24 5.13 8.46
C VAL A 41 6.19 6.24 8.46
N ALA A 42 4.96 5.89 8.79
CA ALA A 42 3.87 6.83 8.96
C ALA A 42 3.13 6.51 10.26
N ASN A 43 2.45 7.51 10.81
CA ASN A 43 1.38 7.24 11.76
C ASN A 43 0.25 6.47 11.07
N HIS A 44 -0.55 5.74 11.84
CA HIS A 44 -1.69 5.00 11.30
C HIS A 44 -2.99 5.56 11.88
N ASN A 45 -3.88 5.99 10.99
CA ASN A 45 -5.19 6.55 11.32
C ASN A 45 -6.30 5.78 10.61
N SER A 46 -6.07 5.35 9.36
CA SER A 46 -7.12 4.74 8.53
C SER A 46 -6.58 3.67 7.59
N HIS A 47 -7.46 2.80 7.09
CA HIS A 47 -7.11 1.87 6.00
C HIS A 47 -6.68 2.60 4.72
N MET A 48 -7.13 3.85 4.51
CA MET A 48 -6.75 4.65 3.35
C MET A 48 -5.29 5.08 3.36
N ASP A 49 -4.62 5.00 4.51
CA ASP A 49 -3.20 5.36 4.65
C ASP A 49 -2.32 4.51 3.73
N VAL A 50 -2.63 3.20 3.62
CA VAL A 50 -1.90 2.28 2.74
C VAL A 50 -1.98 2.75 1.28
N PHE A 51 -3.18 3.15 0.84
CA PHE A 51 -3.41 3.63 -0.52
C PHE A 51 -2.80 5.02 -0.76
N ALA A 52 -2.88 5.91 0.24
CA ALA A 52 -2.25 7.22 0.18
C ALA A 52 -0.72 7.08 0.02
N LEU A 53 -0.07 6.24 0.82
CA LEU A 53 1.37 5.96 0.74
C LEU A 53 1.75 5.28 -0.58
N LEU A 54 0.99 4.27 -1.02
CA LEU A 54 1.22 3.63 -2.32
C LEU A 54 1.15 4.63 -3.48
N SER A 55 0.25 5.60 -3.40
CA SER A 55 0.08 6.63 -4.44
C SER A 55 1.26 7.60 -4.58
N LEU A 56 2.17 7.63 -3.58
CA LEU A 56 3.41 8.41 -3.64
C LEU A 56 4.39 7.83 -4.66
N PHE A 57 4.35 6.51 -4.88
CA PHE A 57 5.26 5.79 -5.77
C PHE A 57 4.71 5.66 -7.20
N SER A 58 5.61 5.59 -8.18
CA SER A 58 5.22 5.24 -9.56
C SER A 58 4.67 3.81 -9.65
N LEU A 59 3.88 3.51 -10.69
CA LEU A 59 3.31 2.17 -10.92
C LEU A 59 4.38 1.06 -10.94
N ARG A 60 5.58 1.37 -11.45
CA ARG A 60 6.71 0.45 -11.45
C ARG A 60 7.25 0.24 -10.04
N GLN A 61 7.40 1.31 -9.26
CA GLN A 61 7.89 1.25 -7.89
C GLN A 61 6.92 0.56 -6.93
N GLN A 62 5.61 0.73 -7.11
CA GLN A 62 4.59 0.05 -6.30
C GLN A 62 4.73 -1.48 -6.29
N GLY A 63 5.33 -2.06 -7.33
CA GLY A 63 5.64 -3.50 -7.36
C GLY A 63 6.74 -3.97 -6.42
N TYR A 64 7.50 -3.04 -5.87
CA TYR A 64 8.57 -3.26 -4.90
C TYR A 64 8.23 -2.65 -3.53
N VAL A 65 7.04 -2.06 -3.38
CA VAL A 65 6.54 -1.59 -2.09
C VAL A 65 5.88 -2.77 -1.39
N HIS A 66 6.21 -2.91 -0.11
CA HIS A 66 5.78 -4.01 0.73
C HIS A 66 5.16 -3.46 2.01
N PRO A 67 3.85 -3.13 2.01
CA PRO A 67 3.19 -2.66 3.21
C PRO A 67 3.21 -3.74 4.28
N VAL A 68 3.66 -3.40 5.48
CA VAL A 68 3.62 -4.29 6.63
C VAL A 68 2.20 -4.30 7.18
N ALA A 69 1.59 -5.47 7.28
CA ALA A 69 0.18 -5.59 7.64
C ALA A 69 -0.05 -6.75 8.62
N ALA A 70 -1.01 -6.56 9.52
CA ALA A 70 -1.43 -7.57 10.48
C ALA A 70 -1.99 -8.82 9.80
N ALA A 71 -1.33 -9.98 9.98
CA ALA A 71 -1.74 -11.23 9.35
C ALA A 71 -3.16 -11.66 9.77
N ASP A 72 -3.46 -11.51 11.06
CA ASP A 72 -4.75 -11.86 11.68
C ASP A 72 -5.92 -11.04 11.13
N TYR A 73 -5.66 -9.79 10.72
CA TYR A 73 -6.68 -8.95 10.09
C TYR A 73 -6.81 -9.25 8.60
N PHE A 74 -5.72 -9.12 7.83
CA PHE A 74 -5.78 -9.15 6.36
C PHE A 74 -5.92 -10.55 5.77
N LEU A 75 -5.58 -11.60 6.52
CA LEU A 75 -5.72 -13.00 6.08
C LEU A 75 -6.96 -13.70 6.65
N ARG A 76 -7.90 -12.96 7.26
CA ARG A 76 -9.10 -13.55 7.87
C ARG A 76 -10.02 -14.27 6.87
N ASN A 77 -10.10 -13.78 5.63
CA ASN A 77 -10.92 -14.38 4.58
C ASN A 77 -10.06 -14.66 3.34
N LYS A 78 -10.30 -15.78 2.65
CA LYS A 78 -9.53 -16.22 1.46
C LYS A 78 -9.47 -15.15 0.38
N TRP A 79 -10.58 -14.45 0.13
CA TRP A 79 -10.64 -13.36 -0.86
C TRP A 79 -9.82 -12.14 -0.46
N MET A 80 -9.94 -11.72 0.79
CA MET A 80 -9.21 -10.57 1.33
C MET A 80 -7.71 -10.87 1.42
N GLY A 81 -7.33 -12.08 1.83
CA GLY A 81 -5.95 -12.52 1.86
C GLY A 81 -5.35 -12.63 0.46
N TRP A 82 -6.09 -13.19 -0.49
CA TRP A 82 -5.67 -13.20 -1.90
C TRP A 82 -5.44 -11.78 -2.41
N PHE A 83 -6.35 -10.85 -2.14
CA PHE A 83 -6.22 -9.46 -2.56
C PHE A 83 -5.01 -8.76 -1.90
N ALA A 84 -4.86 -8.90 -0.58
CA ALA A 84 -3.77 -8.30 0.16
C ALA A 84 -2.40 -8.79 -0.33
N ILE A 85 -2.26 -10.08 -0.61
CA ILE A 85 -1.00 -10.66 -1.09
C ILE A 85 -0.78 -10.34 -2.58
N ASN A 86 -1.80 -10.48 -3.43
CA ASN A 86 -1.62 -10.42 -4.89
C ASN A 86 -1.70 -9.02 -5.48
N ILE A 87 -2.45 -8.11 -4.84
CA ILE A 87 -2.65 -6.74 -5.29
C ILE A 87 -1.84 -5.77 -4.43
N LEU A 88 -1.98 -5.82 -3.10
CA LEU A 88 -1.30 -4.89 -2.19
C LEU A 88 0.13 -5.29 -1.85
N ASN A 89 0.53 -6.53 -2.15
CA ASN A 89 1.89 -7.03 -1.95
C ASN A 89 2.36 -6.91 -0.47
N ILE A 90 1.45 -7.19 0.47
CA ILE A 90 1.74 -7.04 1.90
C ILE A 90 2.79 -8.02 2.39
N VAL A 91 3.53 -7.61 3.41
CA VAL A 91 4.30 -8.52 4.28
C VAL A 91 3.45 -8.77 5.52
N PRO A 92 2.83 -9.96 5.65
CA PRO A 92 2.00 -10.27 6.80
C PRO A 92 2.87 -10.45 8.04
N VAL A 93 2.52 -9.76 9.13
CA VAL A 93 3.18 -9.90 10.42
C VAL A 93 2.19 -10.47 11.41
N THR A 94 2.57 -11.58 12.04
CA THR A 94 1.80 -12.17 13.13
C THR A 94 2.00 -11.32 14.37
N ARG A 95 0.92 -10.64 14.77
CA ARG A 95 0.87 -9.99 16.06
C ARG A 95 0.59 -11.07 17.10
N LYS A 96 1.62 -11.50 17.84
CA LYS A 96 1.34 -12.03 19.18
C LYS A 96 0.88 -10.82 19.98
N GLY A 97 -0.34 -10.86 20.52
CA GLY A 97 -0.79 -9.82 21.45
C GLY A 97 0.32 -9.64 22.48
N GLY A 98 0.73 -8.40 22.71
CA GLY A 98 1.70 -8.14 23.78
C GLY A 98 1.12 -8.73 25.06
N GLU A 99 1.86 -9.66 25.67
CA GLU A 99 1.77 -9.82 27.12
C GLU A 99 2.32 -8.54 27.77
#